data_AF-A0A2J7VWT8-F1
#
_entry.id   AF-A0A2J7VWT8-F1
#
_cell.length_a   1.000
_cell.length_b   1.000
_cell.length_c   1.000
_cell.angle_alpha   90.00
_cell.angle_beta   90.00
_cell.angle_gamma   90.00
#
_symmetry.space_group_name_H-M   'P 1'
#
loop_
_entity.id
_entity.type
_entity.pdbx_description
1 polymer ?
#
loop_
_entity_poly.entity_id
_entity_poly.type
_entity_poly.pdbx_seq_one_letter_code
_entity_poly.pdbx_strand_id
1 'polypeptide(L)'
;MAPAYLGRGYASEAARAALAFGFERAGLDELVAFTVPANTRSRAVMQRLGMTQSPADDFDHPLVPAGHPLLRHVLYRLSRGAWLASMAQARS
;
A
#
# COMPACT_ATOMS: atom_id res chain seq x y z
N MET A 1 -4.78 -0.56 -16.02
CA MET A 1 -5.11 -2.00 -15.94
C MET A 1 -6.47 -2.24 -16.57
N ALA A 2 -6.61 -3.26 -17.42
CA ALA A 2 -7.88 -3.58 -18.06
C ALA A 2 -8.90 -4.12 -17.02
N PRO A 3 -10.20 -3.78 -17.12
CA PRO A 3 -11.24 -4.19 -16.17
C PRO A 3 -11.37 -5.72 -15.97
N ALA A 4 -10.99 -6.50 -17.00
CA ALA A 4 -11.13 -7.96 -17.04
C ALA A 4 -10.28 -8.73 -16.01
N TYR A 5 -9.31 -8.08 -15.35
CA TYR A 5 -8.40 -8.74 -14.40
C TYR A 5 -8.63 -8.33 -12.93
N LEU A 6 -9.63 -7.48 -12.67
CA LEU A 6 -10.00 -7.06 -11.33
C LEU A 6 -10.67 -8.22 -10.57
N GLY A 7 -10.19 -8.54 -9.36
CA GLY A 7 -10.77 -9.59 -8.51
C GLY A 7 -10.10 -10.96 -8.58
N ARG A 8 -9.06 -11.14 -9.40
CA ARG A 8 -8.31 -12.43 -9.53
C ARG A 8 -7.05 -12.53 -8.67
N GLY A 9 -6.81 -11.59 -7.76
CA GLY A 9 -5.66 -11.61 -6.85
C GLY A 9 -4.33 -11.10 -7.42
N TYR A 10 -4.21 -10.87 -8.73
CA TYR A 10 -2.97 -10.40 -9.37
C TYR A 10 -2.39 -9.11 -8.78
N ALA A 11 -3.25 -8.14 -8.42
CA ALA A 11 -2.79 -6.92 -7.77
C ALA A 11 -2.12 -7.20 -6.42
N SER A 12 -2.67 -8.14 -5.64
CA SER A 12 -2.10 -8.55 -4.37
C SER A 12 -0.83 -9.39 -4.54
N GLU A 13 -0.77 -10.25 -5.55
CA GLU A 13 0.42 -11.02 -5.90
C GLU A 13 1.59 -10.12 -6.31
N ALA A 14 1.35 -9.21 -7.27
CA ALA A 14 2.34 -8.26 -7.73
C ALA A 14 2.80 -7.34 -6.58
N ALA A 15 1.88 -6.89 -5.73
CA ALA A 15 2.24 -6.09 -4.57
C ALA A 15 3.09 -6.86 -3.55
N ARG A 16 2.79 -8.15 -3.28
CA ARG A 16 3.65 -8.98 -2.41
C ARG A 16 5.05 -9.16 -2.99
N ALA A 17 5.16 -9.40 -4.30
CA ALA A 17 6.45 -9.52 -4.97
C ALA A 17 7.24 -8.21 -4.88
N ALA A 18 6.58 -7.06 -5.03
CA ALA A 18 7.20 -5.75 -4.88
C ALA A 18 7.68 -5.50 -3.44
N LEU A 19 6.89 -5.85 -2.42
CA LEU A 19 7.30 -5.76 -1.01
C LEU A 19 8.53 -6.63 -0.72
N ALA A 20 8.50 -7.90 -1.15
CA ALA A 20 9.62 -8.81 -0.97
C ALA A 20 10.89 -8.27 -1.64
N PHE A 21 10.79 -7.80 -2.89
CA PHE A 21 11.91 -7.17 -3.56
C PHE A 21 12.43 -5.94 -2.79
N GLY A 22 11.54 -5.05 -2.35
CA GLY A 22 11.92 -3.83 -1.64
C GLY A 22 12.67 -4.11 -0.33
N PHE A 23 12.19 -5.06 0.48
CA PHE A 23 12.79 -5.38 1.78
C PHE A 23 13.98 -6.34 1.72
N GLU A 24 13.97 -7.32 0.81
CA GLU A 24 15.01 -8.35 0.73
C GLU A 24 16.14 -7.95 -0.21
N ARG A 25 15.82 -7.36 -1.36
CA ARG A 25 16.80 -7.08 -2.43
C ARG A 25 17.26 -5.64 -2.44
N ALA A 26 16.34 -4.70 -2.34
CA ALA A 26 16.66 -3.28 -2.29
C ALA A 26 17.08 -2.80 -0.89
N GLY A 27 16.81 -3.61 0.16
CA GLY A 27 17.24 -3.32 1.53
C GLY A 27 16.58 -2.10 2.14
N LEU A 28 15.35 -1.78 1.73
CA LEU A 28 14.62 -0.62 2.25
C LEU A 28 14.14 -0.89 3.69
N ASP A 29 14.14 0.13 4.53
CA ASP A 29 13.61 0.03 5.91
C ASP A 29 12.09 0.25 5.97
N GLU A 30 11.55 0.98 5.01
CA GLU A 30 10.12 1.28 4.91
C GLU A 30 9.67 1.35 3.44
N LEU A 31 8.46 0.87 3.19
CA LEU A 31 7.73 1.07 1.94
C LEU A 31 6.42 1.80 2.21
N VAL A 32 6.09 2.75 1.34
CA VAL A 32 4.88 3.55 1.43
C VAL A 32 4.01 3.39 0.18
N ALA A 33 2.70 3.53 0.35
CA ALA A 33 1.74 3.55 -0.74
C ALA A 33 0.60 4.51 -0.40
N PHE A 34 0.09 5.26 -1.37
CA PHE A 34 -1.00 6.21 -1.14
C PHE A 34 -2.07 6.14 -2.22
N THR A 35 -3.27 6.58 -1.87
CA THR A 35 -4.41 6.66 -2.79
C THR A 35 -5.43 7.68 -2.26
N VAL A 36 -6.40 8.08 -3.08
CA VAL A 36 -7.56 8.85 -2.58
C VAL A 36 -8.44 8.03 -1.63
N PRO A 37 -9.09 8.65 -0.62
CA PRO A 37 -9.92 7.96 0.36
C PRO A 37 -11.01 7.07 -0.24
N ALA A 38 -11.61 7.51 -1.36
CA ALA A 38 -12.69 6.81 -2.05
C ALA A 38 -12.26 5.48 -2.72
N ASN A 39 -10.96 5.25 -2.92
CA ASN A 39 -10.45 4.04 -3.56
C ASN A 39 -10.37 2.86 -2.58
N THR A 40 -11.54 2.38 -2.16
CA THR A 40 -11.68 1.29 -1.17
C THR A 40 -10.99 0.00 -1.61
N ARG A 41 -10.95 -0.29 -2.92
CA ARG A 41 -10.28 -1.48 -3.47
C ARG A 41 -8.78 -1.47 -3.21
N SER A 42 -8.10 -0.36 -3.50
CA SER A 42 -6.65 -0.24 -3.24
C SER A 42 -6.35 -0.26 -1.75
N ARG A 43 -7.15 0.45 -0.95
CA ARG A 43 -7.01 0.48 0.51
C ARG A 43 -7.13 -0.93 1.12
N ALA A 44 -8.08 -1.73 0.64
CA ALA A 44 -8.22 -3.11 1.09
C ALA A 44 -7.03 -4.00 0.69
N VAL A 45 -6.37 -3.74 -0.44
CA VAL A 45 -5.13 -4.45 -0.80
C VAL A 45 -4.00 -4.07 0.16
N MET A 46 -3.78 -2.76 0.39
CA MET A 46 -2.76 -2.26 1.32
C MET A 46 -2.93 -2.85 2.73
N GLN A 47 -4.17 -2.88 3.24
CA GLN A 47 -4.50 -3.48 4.54
C GLN A 47 -4.21 -4.99 4.59
N ARG A 48 -4.58 -5.75 3.54
CA ARG A 48 -4.30 -7.20 3.47
C ARG A 48 -2.81 -7.52 3.37
N LEU A 49 -2.00 -6.57 2.92
CA LEU A 49 -0.54 -6.69 2.88
C LEU A 49 0.12 -6.34 4.22
N GLY A 50 -0.67 -5.98 5.24
CA GLY A 50 -0.17 -5.58 6.56
C GLY A 50 0.28 -4.13 6.64
N MET A 51 0.03 -3.30 5.61
CA MET A 51 0.34 -1.87 5.69
C MET A 51 -0.67 -1.16 6.60
N THR A 52 -0.19 -0.17 7.35
CA THR A 52 -1.00 0.63 8.28
C THR A 52 -1.11 2.06 7.80
N GLN A 53 -2.21 2.73 8.16
CA GLN A 53 -2.46 4.14 7.82
C GLN A 53 -2.70 4.92 9.10
N SER A 54 -2.18 6.15 9.14
CA SER A 54 -2.42 7.12 10.20
C SER A 54 -3.03 8.38 9.60
N PRO A 55 -4.16 8.90 10.10
CA PRO A 55 -4.73 10.15 9.60
C PRO A 55 -3.79 11.36 9.70
N ALA A 56 -2.80 11.31 10.59
CA ALA A 56 -1.77 12.34 10.73
C ALA A 56 -0.77 12.37 9.56
N ASP A 57 -0.63 11.26 8.83
CA ASP A 57 0.26 11.11 7.66
C ASP A 57 -0.46 11.42 6.32
N ASP A 58 -1.78 11.58 6.35
CA ASP A 58 -2.57 11.89 5.17
C ASP A 58 -2.26 13.31 4.67
N PHE A 59 -2.20 13.48 3.35
CA PHE A 59 -1.67 14.69 2.72
C PHE A 59 -2.49 15.11 1.50
N ASP A 60 -2.32 16.36 1.10
CA ASP A 60 -2.87 16.90 -0.15
C ASP A 60 -1.82 16.74 -1.25
N HIS A 61 -2.21 16.11 -2.36
CA HIS A 61 -1.27 15.76 -3.42
C HIS A 61 -0.75 17.03 -4.11
N PRO A 62 0.57 17.27 -4.15
CA PRO A 62 1.14 18.56 -4.58
C PRO A 62 0.88 18.89 -6.06
N LEU A 63 0.64 17.85 -6.87
CA LEU A 63 0.33 17.98 -8.29
C LEU A 63 -1.18 18.05 -8.59
N VAL A 64 -2.04 18.07 -7.57
CA VAL A 64 -3.50 18.18 -7.72
C VAL A 64 -3.94 19.58 -7.28
N PRO A 65 -4.74 20.31 -8.08
CA PRO A 65 -5.22 21.64 -7.70
C PRO A 65 -6.03 21.63 -6.40
N ALA A 66 -5.92 22.73 -5.64
CA ALA A 66 -6.74 22.96 -4.45
C ALA A 66 -8.24 22.86 -4.79
N GLY A 67 -9.02 22.27 -3.89
CA GLY A 67 -10.47 22.05 -4.06
C GLY A 67 -10.85 20.89 -4.99
N HIS A 68 -9.89 20.22 -5.63
CA HIS A 68 -10.19 19.07 -6.48
C HIS A 68 -10.57 17.82 -5.65
N PRO A 69 -11.55 17.01 -6.06
CA PRO A 69 -11.97 15.81 -5.30
C PRO A 69 -10.87 14.76 -5.07
N LEU A 70 -9.85 14.75 -5.93
CA LEU A 70 -8.68 13.86 -5.83
C LEU A 70 -7.50 14.48 -5.07
N LEU A 71 -7.68 15.63 -4.43
CA LEU A 71 -6.61 16.32 -3.72
C LEU A 71 -6.11 15.49 -2.53
N ARG A 72 -7.04 15.10 -1.65
CA ARG A 72 -6.72 14.40 -0.41
C ARG A 72 -6.30 12.96 -0.68
N HIS A 73 -5.18 12.56 -0.08
CA HIS A 73 -4.66 11.20 -0.12
C HIS A 73 -4.47 10.62 1.27
N VAL A 74 -4.71 9.31 1.37
CA VAL A 74 -4.37 8.51 2.54
C VAL A 74 -3.02 7.84 2.33
N LEU A 75 -2.15 7.86 3.35
CA LEU A 75 -0.81 7.27 3.28
C LEU A 75 -0.72 5.99 4.11
N TYR A 76 -0.35 4.90 3.45
CA TYR A 76 -0.06 3.62 4.07
C TYR A 76 1.45 3.39 4.15
N ARG A 77 1.90 2.82 5.26
CA ARG A 77 3.30 2.48 5.53
C ARG A 77 3.44 1.02 5.93
N LEU A 78 4.60 0.45 5.63
CA LEU A 78 5.02 -0.85 6.15
C LEU A 78 6.52 -0.80 6.39
N SER A 79 6.93 -1.04 7.64
CA SER A 79 8.34 -1.17 7.98
C SER A 79 8.83 -2.60 7.71
N ARG A 80 10.13 -2.74 7.46
CA ARG A 80 10.79 -4.03 7.30
C ARG A 80 10.57 -4.94 8.51
N GLY A 81 10.62 -4.37 9.72
CA GLY A 81 10.37 -5.10 10.97
C GLY A 81 8.96 -5.67 11.05
N ALA A 82 7.93 -4.86 10.75
CA ALA A 82 6.55 -5.32 10.73
C ALA A 82 6.31 -6.38 9.64
N TRP A 83 6.93 -6.20 8.47
CA TRP A 83 6.87 -7.17 7.39
C TRP A 83 7.48 -8.53 7.79
N LEU A 84 8.68 -8.56 8.36
CA LEU A 84 9.31 -9.78 8.87
C LEU A 84 8.48 -10.47 9.96
N ALA A 85 7.89 -9.69 10.88
CA ALA A 85 7.02 -10.22 11.92
C ALA A 85 5.78 -10.91 11.32
N SER A 86 5.19 -10.35 10.27
CA SER A 86 4.03 -10.95 9.58
C SER A 86 4.38 -12.26 8.87
N MET A 87 5.58 -12.36 8.29
CA MET A 87 6.07 -13.57 7.62
C MET A 87 6.33 -14.72 8.61
N ALA A 88 6.77 -14.41 9.83
CA ALA A 88 6.94 -15.41 10.88
C ALA A 88 5.60 -16.02 11.34
N GLN A 89 4.57 -15.18 11.48
CA GLN A 89 3.21 -15.60 11.88
C GLN A 89 2.51 -16.47 10.82
N ALA A 90 2.86 -16.33 9.54
CA ALA A 90 2.27 -17.12 8.46
C ALA A 90 2.88 -18.52 8.31
N ARG A 91 3.97 -18.83 9.03
CA ARG A 91 4.72 -20.10 8.94
C ARG A 91 4.47 -21.05 10.13
N SER A 92 3.68 -20.63 11.11
CA SER A 92 3.22 -21.41 12.28
C SER A 92 1.82 -21.94 12.06
#